data_AF-A0AA88YBJ5-F1
#
_entry.id   AF-A0AA88YBJ5-F1
#
_cell.length_a   1.000
_cell.length_b   1.000
_cell.length_c   1.000
_cell.angle_alpha   90.00
_cell.angle_beta   90.00
_cell.angle_gamma   90.00
#
_symmetry.space_group_name_H-M   'P 1'
#
loop_
_entity.id
_entity.type
_entity.pdbx_description
1 polymer ?
#
loop_
_entity_poly.entity_id
_entity_poly.type
_entity_poly.pdbx_seq_one_letter_code
_entity_poly.pdbx_strand_id
1 'polypeptide(L)'
;MVQNRQLRSNHVESHYAAAVFRYLREFSIQFREMCTFLSLDDKHQVKVGEPGYPVAAVDRGRQVLVAKDKPFTVGDHDFTKFKVTPSVALKVTIPETVDNTFYNGHVYVTLKNTILQPSSPMRHMAEISGIIAEQANPILVVYTDGGGDHRVTFLSVQLGLVALFVKHKLTFVVAARCAPCQSYMDPVERVMSLLNLGLQSVGVMRQEMPQGYEKQIHGLNTIADIRKKALNDEELKHELEESLTPVLDLLGCTLGRLNWKGNKLHIMEAASDSQISSLVDILKEVDPAFEMDKTQQKHLKNYPVLQKFLDTHSYRSHYMFCLKRCTSAECPVCSISIDTRVPSDLLEKLHYLPLPVPDEGDRIDHYKPFSELWGSTPTDKFRPSLGRHLDDDEIDKIPFTASGEKCRGFVNCEVCKKPRCFYSKKKLTGEQNEEVRKQNEDVEFTCGAQLFYTDPRLVYMEIRITCESHVPSHYFHKRQAYPLVCYICGDPDPLELSSEILASHSSAHPTCEVCNQKDLNLAYEKKSVARKAQVIKFHPVNEPQ
;
A
#
# COMPACT_ATOMS: atom_id res chain seq x y z
N MET A 1 -19.22 -23.69 12.65
CA MET A 1 -18.86 -22.83 11.49
C MET A 1 -17.41 -22.44 11.65
N VAL A 2 -16.49 -23.09 10.93
CA VAL A 2 -15.06 -22.71 10.94
C VAL A 2 -14.95 -21.38 10.19
N GLN A 3 -14.24 -20.39 10.73
CA GLN A 3 -14.09 -19.10 10.07
C GLN A 3 -13.30 -19.26 8.77
N ASN A 4 -13.88 -18.90 7.62
CA ASN A 4 -13.16 -18.88 6.33
C ASN A 4 -11.90 -17.99 6.35
N ARG A 5 -11.75 -17.08 7.33
CA ARG A 5 -10.50 -16.36 7.61
C ARG A 5 -9.29 -17.26 7.95
N GLN A 6 -9.47 -18.57 8.16
CA GLN A 6 -8.36 -19.52 8.33
C GLN A 6 -7.82 -20.09 7.01
N LEU A 7 -8.57 -19.98 5.89
CA LEU A 7 -8.03 -20.25 4.56
C LEU A 7 -7.19 -19.04 4.15
N ARG A 8 -5.87 -19.13 4.38
CA ARG A 8 -4.92 -18.09 4.03
C ARG A 8 -4.76 -18.02 2.52
N SER A 9 -5.06 -16.87 1.92
CA SER A 9 -4.68 -16.59 0.54
C SER A 9 -3.16 -16.59 0.42
N ASN A 10 -2.61 -17.58 -0.28
CA ASN A 10 -1.17 -17.65 -0.53
C ASN A 10 -0.78 -16.72 -1.68
N HIS A 11 0.18 -15.83 -1.46
CA HIS A 11 0.80 -15.05 -2.53
C HIS A 11 2.02 -15.80 -3.08
N VAL A 12 2.24 -15.78 -4.40
CA VAL A 12 3.37 -16.48 -5.06
C VAL A 12 4.75 -16.05 -4.54
N GLU A 13 4.83 -14.85 -3.94
CA GLU A 13 6.06 -14.28 -3.39
C GLU A 13 6.14 -14.36 -1.86
N SER A 14 5.26 -15.11 -1.20
CA SER A 14 5.21 -15.21 0.28
C SER A 14 6.54 -15.69 0.88
N HIS A 15 7.15 -16.72 0.29
CA HIS A 15 8.45 -17.24 0.74
C HIS A 15 9.59 -16.24 0.49
N TYR A 16 9.55 -15.52 -0.65
CA TYR A 16 10.52 -14.47 -0.99
C TYR A 16 10.47 -13.31 0.02
N ALA A 17 9.28 -12.77 0.30
CA ALA A 17 9.12 -11.70 1.29
C ALA A 17 9.48 -12.15 2.71
N ALA A 18 9.20 -13.40 3.09
CA ALA A 18 9.63 -13.97 4.36
C ALA A 18 11.16 -14.06 4.47
N ALA A 19 11.87 -14.36 3.37
CA ALA A 19 13.33 -14.33 3.31
C ALA A 19 13.90 -12.90 3.39
N VAL A 20 13.30 -11.92 2.71
CA VAL A 20 13.64 -10.48 2.88
C VAL A 20 13.49 -10.07 4.34
N PHE A 21 12.39 -10.43 5.00
CA PHE A 21 12.17 -10.13 6.42
C PHE A 21 13.14 -10.87 7.35
N ARG A 22 13.58 -12.09 7.00
CA ARG A 22 14.65 -12.78 7.71
C ARG A 22 15.97 -12.01 7.62
N TYR A 23 16.38 -11.59 6.42
CA TYR A 23 17.62 -10.82 6.23
C TYR A 23 17.56 -9.46 6.93
N LEU A 24 16.39 -8.81 6.93
CA LEU A 24 16.17 -7.56 7.67
C LEU A 24 16.44 -7.73 9.17
N ARG A 25 15.96 -8.84 9.75
CA ARG A 25 16.20 -9.18 11.16
C ARG A 25 17.67 -9.50 11.46
N GLU A 26 18.34 -10.25 10.58
CA GLU A 26 19.78 -10.56 10.72
C GLU A 26 20.64 -9.28 10.60
N PHE A 27 20.31 -8.38 9.68
CA PHE A 27 20.90 -7.04 9.59
C PHE A 27 20.65 -6.19 10.85
N SER A 28 19.42 -6.15 11.37
CA SER A 28 19.12 -5.45 12.61
C SER A 28 19.95 -5.95 13.79
N ILE A 29 20.22 -7.26 13.88
CA ILE A 29 21.09 -7.85 14.91
C ILE A 29 22.56 -7.44 14.68
N GLN A 30 23.06 -7.51 13.45
CA GLN A 30 24.44 -7.13 13.11
C GLN A 30 24.76 -5.67 13.48
N PHE A 31 23.78 -4.78 13.37
CA PHE A 31 23.93 -3.35 13.69
C PHE A 31 23.11 -2.91 14.92
N ARG A 32 22.81 -3.84 15.84
CA ARG A 32 21.87 -3.69 16.98
C ARG A 32 22.00 -2.37 17.74
N GLU A 33 23.20 -1.98 18.13
CA GLU A 33 23.46 -0.78 18.95
C GLU A 33 23.17 0.53 18.22
N MET A 34 23.19 0.52 16.88
CA MET A 34 23.07 1.68 16.01
C MET A 34 21.81 1.63 15.13
N CYS A 35 20.91 0.69 15.40
CA CYS A 35 19.70 0.44 14.63
C CYS A 35 18.44 0.77 15.47
N THR A 36 17.52 1.56 14.93
CA THR A 36 16.14 1.64 15.41
C THR A 36 15.28 0.84 14.45
N PHE A 37 14.58 -0.18 14.94
CA PHE A 37 13.64 -0.98 14.15
C PHE A 37 12.21 -0.63 14.55
N LEU A 38 11.46 -0.05 13.61
CA LEU A 38 10.01 0.16 13.69
C LEU A 38 9.27 -0.85 12.81
N SER A 39 8.22 -1.44 13.37
CA SER A 39 7.22 -2.25 12.67
C SER A 39 5.89 -1.48 12.75
N LEU A 40 5.27 -1.18 11.61
CA LEU A 40 4.18 -0.20 11.48
C LEU A 40 2.98 -0.76 10.72
N ASP A 41 1.78 -0.52 11.23
CA ASP A 41 0.53 -0.87 10.57
C ASP A 41 -0.62 0.02 11.07
N ASP A 42 -1.63 0.25 10.24
CA ASP A 42 -2.86 0.97 10.60
C ASP A 42 -3.89 -0.05 11.13
N LYS A 43 -4.36 0.15 12.37
CA LYS A 43 -5.43 -0.68 12.90
C LYS A 43 -6.73 -0.40 12.13
N HIS A 44 -7.50 -1.45 11.86
CA HIS A 44 -8.85 -1.33 11.30
C HIS A 44 -9.67 -0.23 12.02
N GLN A 45 -10.34 0.59 11.20
CA GLN A 45 -11.02 1.82 11.62
C GLN A 45 -12.06 1.56 12.71
N VAL A 46 -12.05 2.42 13.73
CA VAL A 46 -13.08 2.48 14.76
C VAL A 46 -14.21 3.37 14.25
N LYS A 47 -15.40 2.78 14.07
CA LYS A 47 -16.63 3.51 13.72
C LYS A 47 -17.05 4.41 14.87
N VAL A 48 -17.54 5.61 14.58
CA VAL A 48 -18.01 6.58 15.60
C VAL A 48 -19.48 6.92 15.33
N GLY A 49 -20.32 6.69 16.34
CA GLY A 49 -21.74 6.98 16.29
C GLY A 49 -22.08 8.47 16.16
N GLU A 50 -23.28 8.75 15.64
CA GLU A 50 -23.88 10.08 15.67
C GLU A 50 -24.42 10.41 17.08
N PRO A 51 -24.65 11.69 17.42
CA PRO A 51 -25.16 12.09 18.73
C PRO A 51 -26.43 11.33 19.14
N GLY A 52 -26.42 10.77 20.35
CA GLY A 52 -27.51 9.92 20.88
C GLY A 52 -27.47 8.45 20.44
N TYR A 53 -26.61 8.08 19.48
CA TYR A 53 -26.53 6.73 18.91
C TYR A 53 -25.08 6.19 18.96
N PRO A 54 -24.58 5.77 20.13
CA PRO A 54 -23.25 5.18 20.24
C PRO A 54 -23.13 3.88 19.46
N VAL A 55 -21.98 3.65 18.85
CA VAL A 55 -21.66 2.44 18.08
C VAL A 55 -20.48 1.71 18.71
N ALA A 56 -20.47 0.39 18.63
CA ALA A 56 -19.39 -0.43 19.20
C ALA A 56 -18.04 -0.11 18.53
N ALA A 57 -16.99 0.08 19.33
CA ALA A 57 -15.65 0.38 18.82
C ALA A 57 -14.96 -0.83 18.12
N VAL A 58 -15.52 -2.04 18.25
CA VAL A 58 -15.08 -3.26 17.56
C VAL A 58 -16.30 -4.11 17.20
N ASP A 59 -16.45 -4.46 15.92
CA ASP A 59 -17.48 -5.36 15.40
C ASP A 59 -17.23 -6.83 15.79
N ARG A 60 -17.45 -7.15 17.08
CA ARG A 60 -17.49 -8.52 17.59
C ARG A 60 -18.56 -8.62 18.67
N GLY A 61 -19.75 -9.07 18.26
CA GLY A 61 -20.97 -9.21 19.09
C GLY A 61 -20.81 -10.09 20.33
N ARG A 62 -20.17 -9.55 21.36
CA ARG A 62 -20.16 -10.04 22.73
C ARG A 62 -21.12 -9.21 23.56
N GLN A 63 -21.79 -9.86 24.50
CA GLN A 63 -22.68 -9.20 25.45
C GLN A 63 -21.88 -8.19 26.27
N VAL A 64 -22.31 -6.93 26.25
CA VAL A 64 -21.75 -5.84 27.05
C VAL A 64 -22.44 -5.83 28.41
N LEU A 65 -21.69 -5.58 29.48
CA LEU A 65 -22.26 -5.38 30.81
C LEU A 65 -22.98 -4.02 30.87
N VAL A 66 -24.29 -4.06 31.03
CA VAL A 66 -25.14 -2.87 31.23
C VAL A 66 -25.55 -2.80 32.69
N ALA A 67 -25.54 -1.59 33.27
CA ALA A 67 -26.09 -1.38 34.60
C ALA A 67 -27.57 -1.78 34.63
N LYS A 68 -28.02 -2.40 35.72
CA LYS A 68 -29.43 -2.73 35.92
C LYS A 68 -30.29 -1.48 35.68
N ASP A 69 -31.39 -1.66 34.95
CA ASP A 69 -32.36 -0.62 34.63
C ASP A 69 -31.86 0.51 33.69
N LYS A 70 -30.70 0.34 33.02
CA LYS A 70 -30.29 1.17 31.87
C LYS A 70 -30.59 0.48 30.53
N PRO A 71 -31.08 1.21 29.50
CA PRO A 71 -31.24 0.66 28.16
C PRO A 71 -29.88 0.36 27.52
N PHE A 72 -29.80 -0.72 26.76
CA PHE A 72 -28.65 -0.99 25.89
C PHE A 72 -28.80 -0.18 24.60
N THR A 73 -28.02 0.90 24.48
CA THR A 73 -28.15 1.88 23.39
C THR A 73 -27.03 1.81 22.34
N VAL A 74 -26.14 0.82 22.42
CA VAL A 74 -24.98 0.71 21.52
C VAL A 74 -25.35 -0.12 20.29
N GLY A 75 -25.29 0.49 19.10
CA GLY A 75 -25.51 -0.18 17.82
C GLY A 75 -24.28 -0.90 17.26
N ASP A 76 -24.52 -1.81 16.33
CA ASP A 76 -23.53 -2.65 15.63
C ASP A 76 -23.63 -2.55 14.09
N HIS A 77 -24.07 -1.40 13.57
CA HIS A 77 -24.41 -1.19 12.15
C HIS A 77 -23.60 -0.09 11.45
N ASP A 78 -23.53 -0.18 10.11
CA ASP A 78 -22.63 0.60 9.24
C ASP A 78 -23.01 2.07 8.95
N PHE A 79 -24.01 2.64 9.63
CA PHE A 79 -24.54 3.97 9.30
C PHE A 79 -23.68 5.16 9.78
N THR A 80 -22.44 4.91 10.24
CA THR A 80 -21.54 5.94 10.79
C THR A 80 -20.74 6.66 9.71
N LYS A 81 -20.92 7.99 9.60
CA LYS A 81 -20.08 8.85 8.74
C LYS A 81 -18.66 9.04 9.30
N PHE A 82 -18.54 8.99 10.63
CA PHE A 82 -17.34 9.31 11.38
C PHE A 82 -16.52 8.07 11.73
N LYS A 83 -15.20 8.19 11.64
CA LYS A 83 -14.25 7.12 11.90
C LYS A 83 -12.96 7.65 12.53
N VAL A 84 -12.33 6.82 13.35
CA VAL A 84 -10.99 7.02 13.92
C VAL A 84 -10.08 5.90 13.41
N THR A 85 -8.90 6.26 12.90
CA THR A 85 -7.86 5.30 12.47
C THR A 85 -6.72 5.33 13.48
N PRO A 86 -6.48 4.25 14.24
CA PRO A 86 -5.28 4.12 15.07
C PRO A 86 -4.06 3.72 14.21
N SER A 87 -3.09 4.61 13.98
CA SER A 87 -1.74 4.17 13.56
C SER A 87 -1.12 3.40 14.72
N VAL A 88 -0.41 2.30 14.44
CA VAL A 88 0.32 1.55 15.46
C VAL A 88 1.77 1.38 15.03
N ALA A 89 2.70 1.68 15.94
CA ALA A 89 4.12 1.48 15.74
C ALA A 89 4.70 0.67 16.90
N LEU A 90 5.29 -0.48 16.59
CA LEU A 90 6.12 -1.24 17.51
C LEU A 90 7.59 -0.86 17.27
N LYS A 91 8.19 -0.11 18.20
CA LYS A 91 9.64 0.09 18.27
C LYS A 91 10.24 -1.17 18.90
N VAL A 92 10.76 -2.05 18.06
CA VAL A 92 11.23 -3.39 18.42
C VAL A 92 12.49 -3.31 19.28
N THR A 93 12.49 -3.99 20.42
CA THR A 93 13.72 -4.32 21.15
C THR A 93 14.44 -5.41 20.36
N ILE A 94 15.44 -5.02 19.57
CA ILE A 94 16.23 -5.94 18.75
C ILE A 94 16.92 -6.96 19.68
N PRO A 95 16.72 -8.28 19.47
CA PRO A 95 17.32 -9.31 20.30
C PRO A 95 18.78 -9.60 19.90
N GLU A 96 19.40 -10.58 20.56
CA GLU A 96 20.79 -11.02 20.29
C GLU A 96 20.91 -12.03 19.15
N THR A 97 19.87 -12.84 18.91
CA THR A 97 19.86 -13.84 17.84
C THR A 97 18.53 -13.81 17.06
N VAL A 98 18.55 -14.34 15.83
CA VAL A 98 17.39 -14.29 14.92
C VAL A 98 16.21 -15.15 15.39
N ASP A 99 16.46 -16.13 16.25
CA ASP A 99 15.48 -17.06 16.81
C ASP A 99 14.76 -16.49 18.04
N ASN A 100 15.30 -15.43 18.64
CA ASN A 100 14.64 -14.70 19.72
C ASN A 100 13.47 -13.82 19.20
N THR A 101 12.62 -13.36 20.12
CA THR A 101 11.39 -12.64 19.78
C THR A 101 11.62 -11.20 19.32
N PHE A 102 11.29 -10.92 18.06
CA PHE A 102 11.13 -9.55 17.51
C PHE A 102 9.78 -8.90 17.86
N TYR A 103 8.93 -9.57 18.66
CA TYR A 103 7.64 -9.06 19.10
C TYR A 103 7.69 -8.35 20.47
N ASN A 104 8.88 -7.97 20.95
CA ASN A 104 9.05 -7.21 22.19
C ASN A 104 9.49 -5.78 21.88
N GLY A 105 9.15 -4.82 22.74
CA GLY A 105 9.47 -3.41 22.51
C GLY A 105 8.48 -2.43 23.12
N HIS A 106 8.51 -1.21 22.60
CA HIS A 106 7.61 -0.12 22.96
C HIS A 106 6.56 0.07 21.89
N VAL A 107 5.29 0.15 22.30
CA VAL A 107 4.15 0.36 21.39
C VAL A 107 3.71 1.80 21.48
N TYR A 108 3.63 2.45 20.32
CA TYR A 108 3.07 3.78 20.13
C TYR A 108 1.76 3.64 19.36
N VAL A 109 0.73 4.39 19.76
CA VAL A 109 -0.57 4.41 19.10
C VAL A 109 -0.98 5.87 18.85
N THR A 110 -1.22 6.20 17.59
CA THR A 110 -1.65 7.54 17.17
C THR A 110 -3.11 7.48 16.73
N LEU A 111 -4.00 8.20 17.42
CA LEU A 111 -5.43 8.21 17.08
C LEU A 111 -5.73 9.35 16.12
N LYS A 112 -5.99 9.03 14.84
CA LYS A 112 -6.29 10.00 13.78
C LYS A 112 -7.80 10.05 13.53
N ASN A 113 -8.41 11.23 13.43
CA ASN A 113 -9.76 11.32 12.87
C ASN A 113 -9.69 11.21 11.35
N THR A 114 -10.44 10.28 10.74
CA THR A 114 -10.27 9.95 9.31
C THR A 114 -10.71 11.07 8.35
N ILE A 115 -11.46 12.06 8.83
CA ILE A 115 -11.98 13.16 8.00
C ILE A 115 -10.91 14.23 7.81
N LEU A 116 -10.37 14.77 8.90
CA LEU A 116 -9.44 15.92 8.89
C LEU A 116 -7.97 15.50 8.95
N GLN A 117 -7.68 14.31 9.49
CA GLN A 117 -6.33 13.75 9.64
C GLN A 117 -6.18 12.45 8.82
N PRO A 118 -6.41 12.47 7.48
CA PRO A 118 -6.25 11.27 6.65
C PRO A 118 -4.82 10.71 6.72
N SER A 119 -4.71 9.38 6.76
CA SER A 119 -3.45 8.70 6.47
C SER A 119 -2.87 9.19 5.13
N SER A 120 -1.55 9.39 5.13
CA SER A 120 -0.77 9.75 3.95
C SER A 120 0.69 9.40 4.23
N PRO A 121 1.55 9.21 3.21
CA PRO A 121 2.94 8.87 3.43
C PRO A 121 3.63 9.90 4.32
N MET A 122 3.42 11.19 4.07
CA MET A 122 4.07 12.25 4.84
C MET A 122 3.54 12.39 6.28
N ARG A 123 2.25 12.08 6.52
CA ARG A 123 1.69 12.03 7.89
C ARG A 123 2.35 10.90 8.69
N HIS A 124 2.48 9.71 8.11
CA HIS A 124 3.20 8.61 8.76
C HIS A 124 4.69 8.92 8.98
N MET A 125 5.35 9.63 8.06
CA MET A 125 6.73 10.10 8.30
C MET A 125 6.81 11.11 9.45
N ALA A 126 5.82 12.00 9.62
CA ALA A 126 5.77 12.91 10.76
C ALA A 126 5.55 12.15 12.09
N GLU A 127 4.71 11.11 12.09
CA GLU A 127 4.50 10.22 13.24
C GLU A 127 5.79 9.44 13.60
N ILE A 128 6.44 8.83 12.61
CA ILE A 128 7.76 8.19 12.77
C ILE A 128 8.80 9.19 13.31
N SER A 129 8.81 10.42 12.79
CA SER A 129 9.70 11.49 13.23
C SER A 129 9.51 11.83 14.71
N GLY A 130 8.30 11.71 15.26
CA GLY A 130 8.05 11.87 16.68
C GLY A 130 8.60 10.70 17.51
N ILE A 131 8.38 9.47 17.05
CA ILE A 131 8.83 8.23 17.73
C ILE A 131 10.36 8.14 17.84
N ILE A 132 11.10 8.65 16.84
CA ILE A 132 12.57 8.55 16.80
C ILE A 132 13.30 9.81 17.28
N ALA A 133 12.63 10.93 17.53
CA ALA A 133 13.26 12.22 17.83
C ALA A 133 14.30 12.19 18.96
N GLU A 134 14.01 11.52 20.07
CA GLU A 134 14.89 11.47 21.26
C GLU A 134 15.97 10.37 21.17
N GLN A 135 15.83 9.42 20.24
CA GLN A 135 16.61 8.19 20.18
C GLN A 135 16.87 7.79 18.72
N ALA A 136 17.24 8.76 17.89
CA ALA A 136 17.52 8.59 16.47
C ALA A 136 18.88 7.90 16.28
N ASN A 137 18.90 6.58 16.45
CA ASN A 137 19.98 5.73 15.96
C ASN A 137 20.23 5.99 14.46
N PRO A 138 21.49 5.96 13.98
CA PRO A 138 21.83 6.39 12.63
C PRO A 138 21.32 5.44 11.54
N ILE A 139 20.91 4.22 11.89
CA ILE A 139 20.27 3.26 10.99
C ILE A 139 18.80 3.14 11.38
N LEU A 140 17.89 3.44 10.44
CA LEU A 140 16.46 3.24 10.61
C LEU A 140 15.99 2.04 9.78
N VAL A 141 15.38 1.07 10.44
CA VAL A 141 14.71 -0.08 9.84
C VAL A 141 13.20 0.11 9.99
N VAL A 142 12.48 0.02 8.89
CA VAL A 142 11.01 0.09 8.86
C VAL A 142 10.47 -1.18 8.21
N TYR A 143 9.52 -1.84 8.86
CA TYR A 143 8.76 -2.96 8.30
C TYR A 143 7.26 -2.69 8.39
N THR A 144 6.52 -3.09 7.35
CA THR A 144 5.09 -2.77 7.16
C THR A 144 4.34 -3.89 6.41
N ASP A 145 3.01 -3.84 6.39
CA ASP A 145 2.18 -4.61 5.47
C ASP A 145 2.41 -4.22 3.98
N GLY A 146 2.79 -2.95 3.76
CA GLY A 146 2.95 -2.30 2.47
C GLY A 146 1.64 -1.82 1.84
N GLY A 147 0.67 -1.41 2.67
CA GLY A 147 -0.52 -0.65 2.29
C GLY A 147 -0.18 0.63 1.52
N GLY A 148 -1.20 1.36 1.04
CA GLY A 148 -1.02 2.51 0.13
C GLY A 148 0.06 3.51 0.58
N ASP A 149 0.04 3.89 1.85
CA ASP A 149 0.90 4.93 2.41
C ASP A 149 2.26 4.43 2.94
N HIS A 150 2.46 3.10 2.95
CA HIS A 150 3.70 2.42 3.35
C HIS A 150 4.43 1.76 2.18
N ARG A 151 3.93 1.97 0.96
CA ARG A 151 4.36 1.26 -0.24
C ARG A 151 5.71 1.72 -0.76
N VAL A 152 6.75 0.95 -0.46
CA VAL A 152 8.16 1.24 -0.83
C VAL A 152 8.44 1.46 -2.33
N THR A 153 7.53 1.09 -3.24
CA THR A 153 7.64 1.37 -4.70
C THR A 153 7.05 2.71 -5.12
N PHE A 154 6.24 3.36 -4.27
CA PHE A 154 5.64 4.66 -4.55
C PHE A 154 6.64 5.79 -4.24
N LEU A 155 6.74 6.76 -5.17
CA LEU A 155 7.65 7.89 -5.01
C LEU A 155 7.30 8.73 -3.77
N SER A 156 6.02 8.93 -3.47
CA SER A 156 5.57 9.64 -2.26
C SER A 156 6.12 9.04 -0.96
N VAL A 157 6.21 7.71 -0.87
CA VAL A 157 6.80 6.99 0.28
C VAL A 157 8.33 7.12 0.28
N GLN A 158 8.96 6.98 -0.90
CA GLN A 158 10.41 7.13 -1.06
C GLN A 158 10.88 8.55 -0.67
N LEU A 159 10.16 9.58 -1.11
CA LEU A 159 10.41 10.98 -0.74
C LEU A 159 10.16 11.24 0.75
N GLY A 160 9.12 10.64 1.33
CA GLY A 160 8.91 10.67 2.77
C GLY A 160 10.10 10.09 3.57
N LEU A 161 10.65 8.98 3.11
CA LEU A 161 11.85 8.38 3.71
C LEU A 161 13.11 9.22 3.49
N VAL A 162 13.23 9.94 2.36
CA VAL A 162 14.30 10.95 2.15
C VAL A 162 14.13 12.12 3.13
N ALA A 163 12.91 12.61 3.37
CA ALA A 163 12.67 13.67 4.34
C ALA A 163 13.09 13.26 5.77
N LEU A 164 12.78 12.02 6.18
CA LEU A 164 13.29 11.46 7.44
C LEU A 164 14.81 11.31 7.46
N PHE A 165 15.39 10.80 6.37
CA PHE A 165 16.83 10.60 6.22
C PHE A 165 17.58 11.93 6.42
N VAL A 166 17.09 13.02 5.84
CA VAL A 166 17.68 14.35 6.03
C VAL A 166 17.40 14.90 7.43
N LYS A 167 16.14 14.90 7.89
CA LYS A 167 15.72 15.47 9.18
C LYS A 167 16.48 14.89 10.37
N HIS A 168 16.63 13.57 10.41
CA HIS A 168 17.26 12.85 11.52
C HIS A 168 18.73 12.52 11.27
N LYS A 169 19.32 13.06 10.20
CA LYS A 169 20.72 12.84 9.80
C LYS A 169 21.04 11.35 9.75
N LEU A 170 20.17 10.57 9.13
CA LEU A 170 20.33 9.13 9.07
C LEU A 170 21.48 8.76 8.14
N THR A 171 22.19 7.71 8.50
CA THR A 171 23.27 7.15 7.68
C THR A 171 22.75 6.06 6.75
N PHE A 172 21.76 5.30 7.21
CA PHE A 172 21.13 4.24 6.43
C PHE A 172 19.64 4.14 6.78
N VAL A 173 18.80 3.95 5.76
CA VAL A 173 17.40 3.60 5.93
C VAL A 173 17.15 2.32 5.15
N VAL A 174 16.42 1.37 5.72
CA VAL A 174 15.81 0.28 4.96
C VAL A 174 14.35 0.17 5.35
N ALA A 175 13.48 0.39 4.38
CA ALA A 175 12.05 0.13 4.47
C ALA A 175 11.75 -1.15 3.68
N ALA A 176 11.12 -2.12 4.33
CA ALA A 176 10.64 -3.33 3.67
C ALA A 176 9.16 -3.58 4.00
N ARG A 177 8.52 -4.44 3.21
CA ARG A 177 7.09 -4.74 3.34
C ARG A 177 6.78 -6.23 3.25
N CYS A 178 5.65 -6.63 3.81
CA CYS A 178 5.07 -7.95 3.64
C CYS A 178 4.70 -8.22 2.17
N ALA A 179 4.63 -9.51 1.84
CA ALA A 179 3.83 -9.97 0.70
C ALA A 179 2.34 -9.72 0.97
N PRO A 180 1.52 -9.48 -0.07
CA PRO A 180 0.08 -9.38 0.08
C PRO A 180 -0.51 -10.61 0.77
N CYS A 181 -1.55 -10.41 1.57
CA CYS A 181 -2.17 -11.45 2.42
C CYS A 181 -1.21 -12.07 3.46
N GLN A 182 -0.01 -11.53 3.68
CA GLN A 182 0.98 -12.01 4.66
C GLN A 182 1.28 -10.98 5.78
N SER A 183 0.41 -9.99 6.01
CA SER A 183 0.56 -8.98 7.09
C SER A 183 0.74 -9.58 8.49
N TYR A 184 0.25 -10.80 8.74
CA TYR A 184 0.47 -11.54 9.99
C TYR A 184 1.95 -11.84 10.31
N MET A 185 2.86 -11.66 9.34
CA MET A 185 4.31 -11.74 9.54
C MET A 185 4.89 -10.49 10.21
N ASP A 186 4.20 -9.35 10.10
CA ASP A 186 4.61 -8.08 10.69
C ASP A 186 4.54 -8.13 12.23
N PRO A 187 5.61 -7.76 12.96
CA PRO A 187 5.60 -7.80 14.42
C PRO A 187 4.45 -7.04 15.10
N VAL A 188 4.04 -5.91 14.53
CA VAL A 188 2.97 -5.03 15.06
C VAL A 188 1.58 -5.65 14.94
N GLU A 189 1.31 -6.56 14.00
CA GLU A 189 -0.02 -7.19 13.87
C GLU A 189 -0.39 -8.00 15.14
N ARG A 190 0.59 -8.48 15.90
CA ARG A 190 0.33 -9.08 17.23
C ARG A 190 -0.21 -8.07 18.24
N VAL A 191 0.17 -6.80 18.14
CA VAL A 191 -0.31 -5.70 19.01
C VAL A 191 -1.78 -5.40 18.74
N MET A 192 -2.26 -5.57 17.50
CA MET A 192 -3.67 -5.34 17.14
C MET A 192 -4.65 -6.19 17.96
N SER A 193 -4.21 -7.36 18.43
CA SER A 193 -4.96 -8.23 19.35
C SER A 193 -5.13 -7.63 20.75
N LEU A 194 -4.10 -6.94 21.28
CA LEU A 194 -4.17 -6.23 22.55
C LEU A 194 -5.07 -4.99 22.44
N LEU A 195 -4.96 -4.22 21.35
CA LEU A 195 -5.83 -3.07 21.10
C LEU A 195 -7.30 -3.50 20.99
N ASN A 196 -7.59 -4.64 20.36
CA ASN A 196 -8.93 -5.24 20.36
C ASN A 196 -9.47 -5.60 21.76
N LEU A 197 -8.62 -5.83 22.76
CA LEU A 197 -9.06 -6.05 24.15
C LEU A 197 -9.43 -4.74 24.85
N GLY A 198 -8.68 -3.66 24.61
CA GLY A 198 -9.02 -2.34 25.16
C GLY A 198 -10.28 -1.73 24.54
N LEU A 199 -10.50 -1.96 23.25
CA LEU A 199 -11.68 -1.44 22.52
C LEU A 199 -12.93 -2.33 22.68
N GLN A 200 -12.81 -3.51 23.29
CA GLN A 200 -13.95 -4.39 23.55
C GLN A 200 -14.91 -3.78 24.57
N SER A 201 -16.22 -3.88 24.32
CA SER A 201 -17.28 -3.31 25.17
C SER A 201 -17.24 -1.77 25.32
N VAL A 202 -16.50 -1.06 24.46
CA VAL A 202 -16.53 0.40 24.37
C VAL A 202 -17.54 0.80 23.29
N GLY A 203 -18.50 1.65 23.65
CA GLY A 203 -19.40 2.33 22.70
C GLY A 203 -19.00 3.79 22.55
N VAL A 204 -18.91 4.29 21.30
CA VAL A 204 -18.47 5.65 20.99
C VAL A 204 -19.49 6.38 20.09
N MET A 205 -19.71 7.65 20.40
CA MET A 205 -20.38 8.63 19.54
C MET A 205 -19.66 9.96 19.66
N ARG A 206 -19.67 10.76 18.59
CA ARG A 206 -19.22 12.15 18.66
C ARG A 206 -20.18 12.99 19.52
N GLN A 207 -19.70 14.12 19.99
CA GLN A 207 -20.53 15.15 20.60
C GLN A 207 -21.39 15.86 19.53
N GLU A 208 -22.54 16.38 19.92
CA GLU A 208 -23.41 17.20 19.06
C GLU A 208 -22.76 18.58 18.86
N MET A 209 -22.67 19.01 17.60
CA MET A 209 -22.22 20.36 17.23
C MET A 209 -23.41 21.34 17.31
N PRO A 210 -23.17 22.67 17.29
CA PRO A 210 -24.24 23.64 17.12
C PRO A 210 -25.11 23.34 15.89
N GLN A 211 -26.42 23.55 16.03
CA GLN A 211 -27.44 23.13 15.05
C GLN A 211 -27.21 23.66 13.62
N GLY A 212 -26.45 24.75 13.45
CA GLY A 212 -26.01 25.25 12.15
C GLY A 212 -25.12 24.23 11.42
N TYR A 213 -24.04 23.78 12.08
CA TYR A 213 -23.07 22.85 11.51
C TYR A 213 -23.65 21.44 11.33
N GLU A 214 -24.50 20.97 12.24
CA GLU A 214 -25.25 19.72 12.07
C GLU A 214 -26.05 19.70 10.77
N LYS A 215 -26.76 20.79 10.45
CA LYS A 215 -27.48 20.93 9.18
C LYS A 215 -26.55 20.94 7.96
N GLN A 216 -25.34 21.50 8.08
CA GLN A 216 -24.34 21.49 7.01
C GLN A 216 -23.86 20.07 6.68
N ILE A 217 -23.60 19.23 7.70
CA ILE A 217 -23.08 17.87 7.50
C ILE A 217 -24.17 16.82 7.23
N HIS A 218 -25.43 17.08 7.59
CA HIS A 218 -26.51 16.11 7.47
C HIS A 218 -26.65 15.56 6.04
N GLY A 219 -26.60 16.43 5.03
CA GLY A 219 -26.70 16.06 3.60
C GLY A 219 -25.43 15.47 2.97
N LEU A 220 -24.31 15.44 3.69
CA LEU A 220 -23.02 14.94 3.17
C LEU A 220 -22.89 13.44 3.50
N ASN A 221 -22.82 12.60 2.47
CA ASN A 221 -22.90 11.14 2.63
C ASN A 221 -21.54 10.43 2.62
N THR A 222 -20.46 11.09 2.21
CA THR A 222 -19.11 10.51 2.20
C THR A 222 -18.11 11.31 3.03
N ILE A 223 -17.09 10.63 3.56
CA ILE A 223 -15.94 11.25 4.22
C ILE A 223 -15.27 12.29 3.32
N ALA A 224 -15.23 12.04 2.00
CA ALA A 224 -14.64 12.95 1.03
C ALA A 224 -15.45 14.26 0.89
N ASP A 225 -16.79 14.19 0.90
CA ASP A 225 -17.66 15.36 0.84
C ASP A 225 -17.52 16.22 2.11
N ILE A 226 -17.54 15.58 3.29
CA ILE A 226 -17.35 16.28 4.57
C ILE A 226 -15.97 16.95 4.62
N ARG A 227 -14.90 16.22 4.25
CA ARG A 227 -13.54 16.77 4.17
C ARG A 227 -13.46 17.95 3.20
N LYS A 228 -14.06 17.83 2.00
CA LYS A 228 -14.08 18.91 1.00
C LYS A 228 -14.83 20.15 1.51
N LYS A 229 -15.90 19.96 2.28
CA LYS A 229 -16.65 21.08 2.88
C LYS A 229 -15.84 21.74 4.02
N ALA A 230 -15.27 20.97 4.94
CA ALA A 230 -14.43 21.46 6.03
C ALA A 230 -13.14 22.17 5.54
N LEU A 231 -12.55 21.73 4.42
CA LEU A 231 -11.40 22.40 3.78
C LEU A 231 -11.67 23.83 3.29
N ASN A 232 -12.94 24.27 3.24
CA ASN A 232 -13.35 25.60 2.83
C ASN A 232 -14.07 26.37 3.95
N ASP A 233 -14.06 25.84 5.17
CA ASP A 233 -14.91 26.28 6.28
C ASP A 233 -14.20 25.95 7.61
N GLU A 234 -13.28 26.82 8.04
CA GLU A 234 -12.45 26.60 9.23
C GLU A 234 -13.27 26.57 10.54
N GLU A 235 -14.43 27.26 10.59
CA GLU A 235 -15.35 27.16 11.73
C GLU A 235 -15.99 25.77 11.80
N LEU A 236 -16.52 25.25 10.68
CA LEU A 236 -16.99 23.86 10.62
C LEU A 236 -15.88 22.85 10.91
N LYS A 237 -14.64 23.09 10.47
CA LYS A 237 -13.49 22.22 10.76
C LYS A 237 -13.22 22.18 12.27
N HIS A 238 -13.18 23.33 12.94
CA HIS A 238 -12.99 23.41 14.39
C HIS A 238 -14.09 22.68 15.16
N GLU A 239 -15.35 22.90 14.80
CA GLU A 239 -16.51 22.23 15.41
C GLU A 239 -16.48 20.71 15.19
N LEU A 240 -16.03 20.25 14.02
CA LEU A 240 -15.79 18.83 13.73
C LEU A 240 -14.68 18.24 14.61
N GLU A 241 -13.60 18.98 14.85
CA GLU A 241 -12.52 18.58 15.78
C GLU A 241 -13.05 18.49 17.21
N GLU A 242 -13.68 19.54 17.74
CA GLU A 242 -14.28 19.54 19.08
C GLU A 242 -15.29 18.41 19.27
N SER A 243 -16.10 18.10 18.24
CA SER A 243 -17.07 17.01 18.30
C SER A 243 -16.44 15.62 18.48
N LEU A 244 -15.20 15.43 18.02
CA LEU A 244 -14.50 14.15 18.01
C LEU A 244 -13.44 14.03 19.11
N THR A 245 -12.95 15.14 19.67
CA THR A 245 -11.98 15.15 20.78
C THR A 245 -12.39 14.26 21.96
N PRO A 246 -13.64 14.30 22.49
CA PRO A 246 -14.06 13.40 23.58
C PRO A 246 -13.94 11.90 23.24
N VAL A 247 -14.08 11.54 21.97
CA VAL A 247 -13.91 10.15 21.49
C VAL A 247 -12.42 9.80 21.44
N LEU A 248 -11.59 10.68 20.89
CA LEU A 248 -10.14 10.49 20.83
C LEU A 248 -9.55 10.35 22.25
N ASP A 249 -9.96 11.20 23.19
CA ASP A 249 -9.57 11.16 24.60
C ASP A 249 -10.01 9.87 25.30
N LEU A 250 -11.28 9.45 25.11
CA LEU A 250 -11.80 8.21 25.69
C LEU A 250 -11.04 6.99 25.19
N LEU A 251 -10.80 6.91 23.88
CA LEU A 251 -10.06 5.81 23.25
C LEU A 251 -8.59 5.84 23.69
N GLY A 252 -7.94 7.02 23.71
CA GLY A 252 -6.57 7.20 24.16
C GLY A 252 -6.39 6.79 25.62
N CYS A 253 -7.23 7.30 26.52
CA CYS A 253 -7.25 6.93 27.94
C CYS A 253 -7.50 5.43 28.15
N THR A 254 -8.29 4.78 27.29
CA THR A 254 -8.58 3.35 27.38
C THR A 254 -7.39 2.51 26.91
N LEU A 255 -6.77 2.88 25.78
CA LEU A 255 -5.60 2.18 25.24
C LEU A 255 -4.34 2.40 26.10
N GLY A 256 -4.14 3.58 26.68
CA GLY A 256 -3.03 3.87 27.59
C GLY A 256 -3.07 3.10 28.92
N ARG A 257 -4.21 2.49 29.26
CA ARG A 257 -4.31 1.56 30.40
C ARG A 257 -3.70 0.19 30.10
N LEU A 258 -3.62 -0.19 28.83
CA LEU A 258 -3.05 -1.47 28.40
C LEU A 258 -1.53 -1.51 28.63
N ASN A 259 -0.98 -2.72 28.71
CA ASN A 259 0.47 -2.95 28.77
C ASN A 259 0.87 -3.97 27.70
N TRP A 260 1.88 -3.64 26.89
CA TRP A 260 2.54 -4.59 25.99
C TRP A 260 3.78 -5.16 26.67
N LYS A 261 3.76 -6.45 27.02
CA LYS A 261 4.90 -7.18 27.61
C LYS A 261 5.52 -6.51 28.87
N GLY A 262 4.69 -5.79 29.63
CA GLY A 262 5.09 -5.06 30.84
C GLY A 262 5.29 -3.56 30.63
N ASN A 263 5.52 -3.12 29.39
CA ASN A 263 5.61 -1.69 29.03
C ASN A 263 4.23 -1.08 28.84
N LYS A 264 4.07 0.18 29.24
CA LYS A 264 2.89 0.99 28.90
C LYS A 264 2.84 1.27 27.40
N LEU A 265 1.63 1.42 26.86
CA LEU A 265 1.44 1.97 25.52
C LEU A 265 1.63 3.49 25.56
N HIS A 266 2.38 4.02 24.60
CA HIS A 266 2.55 5.44 24.38
C HIS A 266 1.42 5.93 23.46
N ILE A 267 0.53 6.77 23.98
CA ILE A 267 -0.52 7.38 23.16
C ILE A 267 0.01 8.70 22.61
N MET A 268 -0.11 8.89 21.30
CA MET A 268 0.40 10.05 20.58
C MET A 268 -0.75 10.82 19.91
N GLU A 269 -0.60 12.14 19.85
CA GLU A 269 -1.43 13.00 19.01
C GLU A 269 -1.13 12.75 17.53
N ALA A 270 -2.15 12.88 16.68
CA ALA A 270 -1.97 12.83 15.23
C ALA A 270 -1.07 13.98 14.77
N ALA A 271 -0.18 13.71 13.80
CA ALA A 271 0.79 14.71 13.36
C ALA A 271 0.11 16.00 12.88
N SER A 272 0.57 17.15 13.37
CA SER A 272 0.00 18.44 12.94
C SER A 272 0.35 18.75 11.49
N ASP A 273 -0.45 19.60 10.85
CA ASP A 273 -0.13 20.07 9.49
C ASP A 273 1.21 20.82 9.47
N SER A 274 1.59 21.51 10.57
CA SER A 274 2.92 22.12 10.71
C SER A 274 4.07 21.10 10.81
N GLN A 275 3.87 19.95 11.46
CA GLN A 275 4.87 18.87 11.47
C GLN A 275 5.02 18.24 10.08
N ILE A 276 3.92 18.09 9.34
CA ILE A 276 3.92 17.61 7.95
C ILE A 276 4.64 18.63 7.04
N SER A 277 4.30 19.92 7.15
CA SER A 277 4.99 21.01 6.43
C SER A 277 6.49 21.01 6.71
N SER A 278 6.93 20.77 7.95
CA SER A 278 8.37 20.71 8.28
C SER A 278 9.14 19.64 7.49
N LEU A 279 8.50 18.54 7.09
CA LEU A 279 9.11 17.52 6.25
C LEU A 279 9.08 17.88 4.76
N VAL A 280 8.03 18.58 4.32
CA VAL A 280 7.92 19.12 2.96
C VAL A 280 8.98 20.20 2.72
N ASP A 281 9.23 21.07 3.70
CA ASP A 281 10.21 22.14 3.58
C ASP A 281 11.65 21.62 3.55
N ILE A 282 11.94 20.50 4.21
CA ILE A 282 13.21 19.77 4.08
C ILE A 282 13.40 19.24 2.64
N LEU A 283 12.34 18.76 1.99
CA LEU A 283 12.41 18.34 0.59
C LEU A 283 12.61 19.53 -0.36
N LYS A 284 12.05 20.71 -0.04
CA LYS A 284 12.32 21.96 -0.78
C LYS A 284 13.72 22.51 -0.56
N GLU A 285 14.32 22.29 0.61
CA GLU A 285 15.73 22.64 0.87
C GLU A 285 16.66 21.81 -0.02
N VAL A 286 16.33 20.52 -0.22
CA VAL A 286 17.06 19.63 -1.14
C VAL A 286 16.80 19.98 -2.60
N ASP A 287 15.55 20.24 -2.99
CA ASP A 287 15.15 20.55 -4.36
C ASP A 287 14.05 21.62 -4.37
N PRO A 288 14.39 22.91 -4.59
CA PRO A 288 13.44 24.02 -4.48
C PRO A 288 12.23 23.96 -5.40
N ALA A 289 12.24 23.10 -6.43
CA ALA A 289 11.10 22.86 -7.30
C ALA A 289 10.07 21.89 -6.69
N PHE A 290 10.32 21.30 -5.52
CA PHE A 290 9.48 20.25 -4.94
C PHE A 290 8.05 20.72 -4.59
N GLU A 291 7.06 19.94 -5.06
CA GLU A 291 5.63 20.17 -4.86
C GLU A 291 4.95 18.92 -4.29
N MET A 292 4.26 19.05 -3.15
CA MET A 292 3.74 17.92 -2.36
C MET A 292 2.63 17.11 -3.08
N ASP A 293 1.82 17.77 -3.90
CA ASP A 293 0.78 17.17 -4.72
C ASP A 293 1.34 16.37 -5.91
N LYS A 294 2.58 16.67 -6.33
CA LYS A 294 3.25 16.06 -7.49
C LYS A 294 4.21 14.94 -7.10
N THR A 295 3.80 14.04 -6.21
CA THR A 295 4.64 12.94 -5.69
C THR A 295 4.50 11.59 -6.43
N GLN A 296 4.22 11.60 -7.74
CA GLN A 296 4.14 10.41 -8.60
C GLN A 296 5.44 10.18 -9.40
N GLN A 297 5.77 8.95 -9.79
CA GLN A 297 7.02 8.62 -10.48
C GLN A 297 7.27 9.46 -11.75
N LYS A 298 6.22 9.81 -12.51
CA LYS A 298 6.32 10.66 -13.71
C LYS A 298 6.79 12.10 -13.43
N HIS A 299 6.64 12.58 -12.20
CA HIS A 299 7.06 13.92 -11.79
C HIS A 299 8.51 13.98 -11.30
N LEU A 300 9.16 12.83 -11.04
CA LEU A 300 10.54 12.81 -10.53
C LEU A 300 11.53 13.55 -11.44
N LYS A 301 11.26 13.56 -12.76
CA LYS A 301 12.03 14.32 -13.76
C LYS A 301 12.03 15.84 -13.55
N ASN A 302 11.10 16.36 -12.74
CA ASN A 302 11.01 17.78 -12.39
C ASN A 302 11.89 18.14 -11.18
N TYR A 303 12.42 17.14 -10.47
CA TYR A 303 13.20 17.28 -9.24
C TYR A 303 14.62 16.72 -9.45
N PRO A 304 15.48 17.42 -10.19
CA PRO A 304 16.76 16.88 -10.67
C PRO A 304 17.72 16.48 -9.53
N VAL A 305 17.65 17.15 -8.37
CA VAL A 305 18.49 16.82 -7.21
C VAL A 305 17.98 15.55 -6.54
N LEU A 306 16.66 15.47 -6.29
CA LEU A 306 16.02 14.29 -5.70
C LEU A 306 16.12 13.07 -6.62
N GLN A 307 15.95 13.24 -7.93
CA GLN A 307 16.13 12.19 -8.93
C GLN A 307 17.55 11.64 -8.88
N LYS A 308 18.57 12.49 -9.06
CA LYS A 308 19.97 12.08 -9.01
C LYS A 308 20.34 11.42 -7.69
N PHE A 309 19.83 11.93 -6.56
CA PHE A 309 20.06 11.34 -5.25
C PHE A 309 19.46 9.94 -5.16
N LEU A 310 18.17 9.77 -5.49
CA LEU A 310 17.52 8.47 -5.50
C LEU A 310 18.20 7.49 -6.48
N ASP A 311 18.70 7.94 -7.63
CA ASP A 311 19.36 7.08 -8.62
C ASP A 311 20.76 6.59 -8.18
N THR A 312 21.41 7.28 -7.24
CA THR A 312 22.80 7.00 -6.81
C THR A 312 22.95 6.54 -5.35
N HIS A 313 22.00 6.93 -4.48
CA HIS A 313 22.03 6.68 -3.03
C HIS A 313 20.87 5.81 -2.54
N SER A 314 20.06 5.25 -3.46
CA SER A 314 19.02 4.29 -3.10
C SER A 314 19.18 2.95 -3.80
N TYR A 315 18.66 1.91 -3.17
CA TYR A 315 18.32 0.65 -3.83
C TYR A 315 16.80 0.46 -3.79
N ARG A 316 16.19 0.12 -4.93
CA ARG A 316 14.73 -0.01 -5.06
C ARG A 316 14.38 -1.38 -5.64
N SER A 317 13.47 -2.08 -4.96
CA SER A 317 12.92 -3.37 -5.37
C SER A 317 11.42 -3.43 -5.06
N HIS A 318 10.75 -4.54 -5.37
CA HIS A 318 9.33 -4.69 -5.09
C HIS A 318 8.98 -4.69 -3.58
N TYR A 319 9.82 -5.33 -2.77
CA TYR A 319 9.58 -5.56 -1.33
C TYR A 319 10.42 -4.68 -0.41
N MET A 320 11.37 -3.93 -0.95
CA MET A 320 12.36 -3.21 -0.17
C MET A 320 12.88 -1.96 -0.89
N PHE A 321 13.05 -0.89 -0.12
CA PHE A 321 13.71 0.35 -0.50
C PHE A 321 14.77 0.71 0.55
N CYS A 322 16.00 0.95 0.11
CA CYS A 322 17.11 1.35 0.98
C CYS A 322 17.63 2.72 0.58
N LEU A 323 18.07 3.53 1.54
CA LEU A 323 18.89 4.72 1.35
C LEU A 323 20.24 4.50 2.04
N LYS A 324 21.35 4.79 1.35
CA LYS A 324 22.70 4.80 1.92
C LYS A 324 23.36 6.16 1.72
N ARG A 325 23.90 6.71 2.80
CA ARG A 325 24.74 7.89 2.82
C ARG A 325 26.07 7.69 2.09
N CYS A 326 26.58 8.71 1.38
CA CYS A 326 27.97 8.74 0.92
C CYS A 326 28.87 9.63 1.81
N THR A 327 30.18 9.54 1.58
CA THR A 327 31.21 10.37 2.24
C THR A 327 31.54 11.66 1.49
N SER A 328 30.95 11.90 0.32
CA SER A 328 31.25 13.10 -0.48
C SER A 328 30.65 14.37 0.14
N ALA A 329 31.51 15.35 0.41
CA ALA A 329 31.11 16.70 0.83
C ALA A 329 30.34 17.47 -0.25
N GLU A 330 30.50 17.09 -1.52
CA GLU A 330 29.80 17.70 -2.68
C GLU A 330 28.40 17.11 -2.91
N CYS A 331 28.00 16.05 -2.19
CA CYS A 331 26.67 15.48 -2.35
C CYS A 331 25.61 16.40 -1.72
N PRO A 332 24.67 16.97 -2.50
CA PRO A 332 23.76 18.01 -2.02
C PRO A 332 22.79 17.56 -0.93
N VAL A 333 22.54 16.25 -0.80
CA VAL A 333 21.65 15.68 0.23
C VAL A 333 22.44 15.13 1.42
N CYS A 334 23.59 14.51 1.18
CA CYS A 334 24.43 13.99 2.26
C CYS A 334 25.11 15.11 3.05
N SER A 335 25.43 16.26 2.43
CA SER A 335 26.02 17.41 3.13
C SER A 335 25.07 18.01 4.17
N ILE A 336 23.80 18.21 3.83
CA ILE A 336 22.74 18.69 4.76
C ILE A 336 22.57 17.70 5.92
N SER A 337 22.53 16.41 5.59
CA SER A 337 22.27 15.33 6.55
C SER A 337 23.49 14.87 7.36
N ILE A 338 24.58 15.65 7.46
CA ILE A 338 25.83 15.23 8.16
C ILE A 338 25.58 14.72 9.59
N ASP A 339 25.96 13.46 9.80
CA ASP A 339 26.01 12.78 11.07
C ASP A 339 27.46 12.47 11.42
N THR A 340 27.91 12.96 12.57
CA THR A 340 29.25 12.71 13.12
C THR A 340 29.31 11.49 14.04
N ARG A 341 28.18 10.82 14.27
CA ARG A 341 28.07 9.64 15.17
C ARG A 341 28.47 8.32 14.51
N VAL A 342 28.58 8.26 13.17
CA VAL A 342 28.99 7.05 12.44
C VAL A 342 30.44 7.17 11.96
N PRO A 343 31.35 6.29 12.40
CA PRO A 343 32.70 6.18 11.84
C PRO A 343 32.70 5.82 10.35
N SER A 344 33.66 6.37 9.60
CA SER A 344 33.76 6.15 8.15
C SER A 344 33.95 4.68 7.76
N ASP A 345 34.70 3.92 8.57
CA ASP A 345 34.94 2.48 8.31
C ASP A 345 33.67 1.64 8.49
N LEU A 346 32.74 2.08 9.35
CA LEU A 346 31.41 1.47 9.48
C LEU A 346 30.52 1.81 8.28
N LEU A 347 30.60 3.05 7.78
CA LEU A 347 29.88 3.47 6.57
C LEU A 347 30.33 2.70 5.32
N GLU A 348 31.60 2.33 5.23
CA GLU A 348 32.11 1.44 4.18
C GLU A 348 31.51 0.03 4.29
N LYS A 349 31.45 -0.54 5.51
CA LYS A 349 30.87 -1.86 5.81
C LYS A 349 29.34 -1.96 5.68
N LEU A 350 28.63 -0.84 5.61
CA LEU A 350 27.18 -0.80 5.40
C LEU A 350 26.84 -1.06 3.94
N HIS A 351 26.51 -2.30 3.57
CA HIS A 351 26.05 -2.64 2.23
C HIS A 351 24.52 -2.47 2.11
N TYR A 352 24.00 -2.38 0.89
CA TYR A 352 22.56 -2.50 0.69
C TYR A 352 22.11 -3.91 1.09
N LEU A 353 20.95 -4.03 1.77
CA LEU A 353 20.44 -5.32 2.21
C LEU A 353 20.27 -6.25 0.98
N PRO A 354 20.78 -7.49 1.02
CA PRO A 354 20.66 -8.41 -0.10
C PRO A 354 19.21 -8.85 -0.31
N LEU A 355 18.92 -9.28 -1.54
CA LEU A 355 17.65 -9.92 -1.89
C LEU A 355 17.80 -11.44 -1.98
N PRO A 356 16.72 -12.22 -1.79
CA PRO A 356 16.77 -13.68 -1.80
C PRO A 356 17.31 -14.26 -3.11
N VAL A 357 18.38 -15.05 -2.99
CA VAL A 357 19.01 -15.84 -4.06
C VAL A 357 18.80 -17.32 -3.74
N PRO A 358 18.25 -18.15 -4.65
CA PRO A 358 18.07 -19.58 -4.40
C PRO A 358 19.38 -20.26 -4.00
N ASP A 359 19.31 -21.20 -3.07
CA ASP A 359 20.44 -22.07 -2.74
C ASP A 359 20.60 -23.12 -3.84
N GLU A 360 21.84 -23.30 -4.32
CA GLU A 360 22.19 -24.21 -5.41
C GLU A 360 22.81 -25.53 -4.87
N GLY A 361 22.96 -25.65 -3.55
CA GLY A 361 23.41 -26.86 -2.87
C GLY A 361 22.25 -27.74 -2.34
N ASP A 362 22.48 -28.41 -1.21
CA ASP A 362 21.59 -29.43 -0.63
C ASP A 362 20.21 -28.92 -0.17
N ARG A 363 19.92 -27.62 -0.31
CA ARG A 363 18.70 -26.95 0.18
C ARG A 363 17.94 -26.26 -0.95
N ILE A 364 17.67 -26.98 -2.04
CA ILE A 364 17.10 -26.45 -3.30
C ILE A 364 15.81 -25.62 -3.15
N ASP A 365 15.02 -25.86 -2.09
CA ASP A 365 13.78 -25.10 -1.79
C ASP A 365 14.01 -23.82 -0.94
N HIS A 366 15.25 -23.53 -0.55
CA HIS A 366 15.62 -22.40 0.30
C HIS A 366 16.40 -21.31 -0.45
N TYR A 367 16.55 -20.17 0.20
CA TYR A 367 17.44 -19.09 -0.23
C TYR A 367 18.76 -19.12 0.55
N LYS A 368 19.86 -18.70 -0.09
CA LYS A 368 21.19 -18.59 0.53
C LYS A 368 21.13 -17.74 1.82
N PRO A 369 21.90 -18.06 2.87
CA PRO A 369 21.86 -17.33 4.13
C PRO A 369 22.40 -15.90 3.96
N PHE A 370 21.96 -15.00 4.83
CA PHE A 370 22.35 -13.58 4.80
C PHE A 370 23.87 -13.39 4.85
N SER A 371 24.58 -14.22 5.63
CA SER A 371 26.03 -14.16 5.75
C SER A 371 26.80 -14.43 4.44
N GLU A 372 26.24 -15.21 3.51
CA GLU A 372 26.81 -15.45 2.16
C GLU A 372 26.46 -14.34 1.16
N LEU A 373 25.36 -13.62 1.39
CA LEU A 373 24.86 -12.56 0.51
C LEU A 373 25.26 -11.15 0.96
N TRP A 374 25.68 -10.96 2.20
CA TRP A 374 26.09 -9.66 2.73
C TRP A 374 27.32 -9.13 1.98
N GLY A 375 27.23 -7.90 1.48
CA GLY A 375 28.24 -7.32 0.59
C GLY A 375 27.98 -7.52 -0.91
N SER A 376 27.10 -8.45 -1.31
CA SER A 376 26.73 -8.62 -2.71
C SER A 376 25.84 -7.49 -3.25
N THR A 377 25.83 -7.28 -4.57
CA THR A 377 24.87 -6.37 -5.22
C THR A 377 23.47 -6.99 -5.21
N PRO A 378 22.45 -6.39 -4.56
CA PRO A 378 21.14 -7.02 -4.47
C PRO A 378 20.43 -7.07 -5.83
N THR A 379 19.70 -8.16 -6.10
CA THR A 379 19.05 -8.37 -7.40
C THR A 379 17.65 -8.99 -7.25
N ASP A 380 16.64 -8.32 -7.81
CA ASP A 380 15.24 -8.78 -7.77
C ASP A 380 14.97 -9.92 -8.77
N LYS A 381 15.99 -10.39 -9.53
CA LYS A 381 15.82 -11.34 -10.66
C LYS A 381 15.22 -12.70 -10.26
N PHE A 382 15.34 -13.09 -9.00
CA PHE A 382 14.82 -14.35 -8.46
C PHE A 382 13.43 -14.21 -7.81
N ARG A 383 12.83 -13.01 -7.88
CA ARG A 383 11.49 -12.74 -7.36
C ARG A 383 10.47 -13.58 -8.15
N PRO A 384 9.63 -14.43 -7.50
CA PRO A 384 8.84 -15.44 -8.21
C PRO A 384 7.96 -14.91 -9.35
N SER A 385 7.39 -13.70 -9.24
CA SER A 385 6.53 -13.15 -10.30
C SER A 385 7.28 -12.68 -11.57
N LEU A 386 8.62 -12.67 -11.56
CA LEU A 386 9.45 -12.30 -12.72
C LEU A 386 9.93 -13.52 -13.53
N GLY A 387 9.86 -14.73 -12.96
CA GLY A 387 10.60 -15.89 -13.49
C GLY A 387 9.85 -17.22 -13.57
N ARG A 388 8.55 -17.28 -13.26
CA ARG A 388 7.76 -18.52 -13.41
C ARG A 388 6.53 -18.32 -14.30
N HIS A 389 6.37 -19.21 -15.28
CA HIS A 389 5.03 -19.59 -15.71
C HIS A 389 4.33 -20.19 -14.49
N LEU A 390 3.12 -19.73 -14.19
CA LEU A 390 2.31 -20.29 -13.11
C LEU A 390 1.99 -21.75 -13.46
N ASP A 391 2.31 -22.66 -12.54
CA ASP A 391 2.18 -24.11 -12.74
C ASP A 391 0.76 -24.49 -13.19
N ASP A 392 0.64 -25.52 -14.04
CA ASP A 392 -0.55 -25.70 -14.87
C ASP A 392 -1.76 -26.34 -14.16
N ASP A 393 -1.61 -26.66 -12.87
CA ASP A 393 -2.54 -27.46 -12.04
C ASP A 393 -3.90 -26.77 -11.80
N GLU A 394 -4.87 -27.16 -12.64
CA GLU A 394 -6.35 -27.25 -12.54
C GLU A 394 -7.20 -26.38 -11.57
N ILE A 395 -6.70 -25.35 -10.90
CA ILE A 395 -7.50 -24.50 -10.00
C ILE A 395 -7.89 -23.20 -10.71
N ASP A 396 -9.18 -22.84 -10.68
CA ASP A 396 -9.74 -21.51 -10.97
C ASP A 396 -9.55 -20.87 -12.36
N LYS A 397 -9.51 -21.65 -13.45
CA LYS A 397 -9.68 -21.11 -14.81
C LYS A 397 -11.11 -20.57 -15.03
N ILE A 398 -11.25 -19.42 -15.72
CA ILE A 398 -12.56 -18.84 -16.07
C ILE A 398 -13.34 -19.86 -16.93
N PRO A 399 -14.56 -20.31 -16.55
CA PRO A 399 -15.28 -21.41 -17.20
C PRO A 399 -15.95 -21.01 -18.54
N PHE A 400 -15.46 -19.97 -19.19
CA PHE A 400 -15.92 -19.44 -20.47
C PHE A 400 -14.86 -18.48 -21.04
N THR A 401 -14.80 -18.34 -22.36
CA THR A 401 -13.92 -17.37 -23.03
C THR A 401 -14.16 -15.95 -22.49
N ALA A 402 -13.16 -15.34 -21.86
CA ALA A 402 -13.20 -13.94 -21.45
C ALA A 402 -13.21 -13.03 -22.69
N SER A 403 -13.98 -11.93 -22.65
CA SER A 403 -14.09 -10.96 -23.74
C SER A 403 -14.55 -9.60 -23.21
N GLY A 404 -14.42 -8.53 -24.02
CA GLY A 404 -14.94 -7.20 -23.69
C GLY A 404 -16.45 -7.14 -23.45
N GLU A 405 -17.22 -8.07 -24.03
CA GLU A 405 -18.67 -8.19 -23.82
C GLU A 405 -19.04 -8.83 -22.48
N LYS A 406 -18.19 -9.74 -21.99
CA LYS A 406 -18.36 -10.46 -20.71
C LYS A 406 -17.66 -9.78 -19.55
N CYS A 407 -16.79 -8.80 -19.82
CA CYS A 407 -16.26 -7.87 -18.83
C CYS A 407 -17.43 -7.12 -18.17
N ARG A 408 -17.54 -7.24 -16.85
CA ARG A 408 -18.62 -6.58 -16.06
C ARG A 408 -18.12 -5.35 -15.32
N GLY A 409 -16.85 -5.33 -14.94
CA GLY A 409 -16.20 -4.22 -14.25
C GLY A 409 -14.71 -4.49 -14.11
N PHE A 410 -14.07 -3.68 -13.26
CA PHE A 410 -12.69 -3.86 -12.88
C PHE A 410 -12.51 -3.60 -11.38
N VAL A 411 -11.42 -4.15 -10.86
CA VAL A 411 -10.89 -3.90 -9.52
C VAL A 411 -9.44 -3.46 -9.66
N ASN A 412 -8.99 -2.48 -8.87
CA ASN A 412 -7.60 -2.06 -8.90
C ASN A 412 -6.76 -3.00 -8.02
N CYS A 413 -5.61 -3.44 -8.53
CA CYS A 413 -4.72 -4.27 -7.73
C CYS A 413 -4.08 -3.45 -6.59
N GLU A 414 -4.25 -3.91 -5.36
CA GLU A 414 -3.62 -3.33 -4.16
C GLU A 414 -2.10 -3.49 -4.08
N VAL A 415 -1.43 -3.86 -5.17
CA VAL A 415 0.03 -3.87 -5.27
C VAL A 415 0.50 -2.96 -6.40
N CYS A 416 0.13 -3.25 -7.65
CA CYS A 416 0.56 -2.49 -8.82
C CYS A 416 -0.40 -1.36 -9.24
N LYS A 417 -1.56 -1.20 -8.58
CA LYS A 417 -2.67 -0.26 -8.88
C LYS A 417 -3.30 -0.36 -10.28
N LYS A 418 -2.70 -1.11 -11.22
CA LYS A 418 -3.31 -1.52 -12.49
C LYS A 418 -4.74 -2.07 -12.29
N PRO A 419 -5.73 -1.61 -13.09
CA PRO A 419 -7.06 -2.20 -13.09
C PRO A 419 -7.03 -3.62 -13.70
N ARG A 420 -7.71 -4.56 -13.04
CA ARG A 420 -7.92 -5.95 -13.48
C ARG A 420 -9.41 -6.19 -13.70
N CYS A 421 -9.76 -6.72 -14.87
CA CYS A 421 -11.16 -6.98 -15.23
C CYS A 421 -11.71 -8.22 -14.52
N PHE A 422 -12.99 -8.16 -14.16
CA PHE A 422 -13.76 -9.32 -13.74
C PHE A 422 -14.89 -9.61 -14.74
N TYR A 423 -15.20 -10.90 -14.91
CA TYR A 423 -16.02 -11.40 -16.01
C TYR A 423 -17.21 -12.23 -15.51
N SER A 424 -18.33 -12.18 -16.22
CA SER A 424 -19.45 -13.10 -15.99
C SER A 424 -20.15 -13.50 -17.29
N LYS A 425 -20.46 -14.80 -17.41
CA LYS A 425 -21.09 -15.41 -18.61
C LYS A 425 -22.45 -14.78 -18.92
N LYS A 426 -23.21 -14.41 -17.88
CA LYS A 426 -24.50 -13.71 -17.97
C LYS A 426 -24.32 -12.23 -17.57
N LYS A 427 -25.33 -11.40 -17.85
CA LYS A 427 -25.43 -10.06 -17.28
C LYS A 427 -25.92 -10.18 -15.83
N LEU A 428 -25.30 -9.45 -14.91
CA LEU A 428 -25.66 -9.43 -13.49
C LEU A 428 -26.98 -8.66 -13.27
N THR A 429 -27.79 -9.09 -12.31
CA THR A 429 -28.99 -8.34 -11.84
C THR A 429 -28.59 -7.08 -11.05
N GLY A 430 -29.54 -6.20 -10.73
CA GLY A 430 -29.26 -5.00 -9.92
C GLY A 430 -28.61 -5.35 -8.57
N GLU A 431 -29.21 -6.29 -7.84
CA GLU A 431 -28.72 -6.81 -6.56
C GLU A 431 -27.32 -7.44 -6.69
N GLN A 432 -27.06 -8.22 -7.74
CA GLN A 432 -25.75 -8.82 -7.96
C GLN A 432 -24.66 -7.79 -8.31
N ASN A 433 -25.01 -6.70 -9.01
CA ASN A 433 -24.04 -5.61 -9.23
C ASN A 433 -23.76 -4.87 -7.91
N GLU A 434 -24.75 -4.72 -7.03
CA GLU A 434 -24.59 -4.12 -5.70
C GLU A 434 -23.71 -4.99 -4.79
N GLU A 435 -23.91 -6.32 -4.80
CA GLU A 435 -23.08 -7.28 -4.06
C GLU A 435 -21.64 -7.30 -4.57
N VAL A 436 -21.44 -7.33 -5.90
CA VAL A 436 -20.10 -7.24 -6.51
C VAL A 436 -19.45 -5.88 -6.20
N ARG A 437 -20.22 -4.78 -6.14
CA ARG A 437 -19.70 -3.46 -5.76
C ARG A 437 -19.20 -3.46 -4.31
N LYS A 438 -20.02 -3.92 -3.36
CA LYS A 438 -19.63 -4.02 -1.94
C LYS A 438 -18.38 -4.88 -1.77
N GLN A 439 -18.37 -6.08 -2.36
CA GLN A 439 -17.20 -6.96 -2.33
C GLN A 439 -15.95 -6.32 -2.95
N ASN A 440 -16.10 -5.46 -3.98
CA ASN A 440 -15.00 -4.73 -4.61
C ASN A 440 -14.49 -3.55 -3.75
N GLU A 441 -15.34 -3.00 -2.87
CA GLU A 441 -14.99 -1.95 -1.91
C GLU A 441 -14.39 -2.55 -0.61
N ASP A 442 -14.80 -3.77 -0.23
CA ASP A 442 -14.39 -4.47 1.00
C ASP A 442 -13.12 -5.35 0.84
N VAL A 443 -12.73 -5.72 -0.39
CA VAL A 443 -11.62 -6.66 -0.65
C VAL A 443 -10.34 -5.98 -1.14
N GLU A 444 -9.25 -6.20 -0.41
CA GLU A 444 -7.87 -5.92 -0.85
C GLU A 444 -7.44 -6.88 -1.97
N PHE A 445 -7.86 -6.58 -3.19
CA PHE A 445 -7.60 -7.43 -4.34
C PHE A 445 -6.14 -7.37 -4.83
N THR A 446 -5.52 -8.52 -5.10
CA THR A 446 -4.17 -8.62 -5.66
C THR A 446 -4.15 -9.34 -7.00
N CYS A 447 -3.16 -9.08 -7.85
CA CYS A 447 -3.05 -9.77 -9.14
C CYS A 447 -3.00 -11.29 -8.94
N GLY A 448 -3.86 -12.02 -9.65
CA GLY A 448 -4.00 -13.46 -9.53
C GLY A 448 -5.06 -13.93 -8.52
N ALA A 449 -5.60 -13.03 -7.69
CA ALA A 449 -6.66 -13.35 -6.73
C ALA A 449 -8.05 -13.48 -7.40
N GLN A 450 -9.04 -13.94 -6.62
CA GLN A 450 -10.46 -13.89 -6.96
C GLN A 450 -11.19 -12.88 -6.05
N LEU A 451 -12.28 -12.28 -6.54
CA LEU A 451 -13.20 -11.48 -5.70
C LEU A 451 -14.12 -12.37 -4.86
N PHE A 452 -14.50 -13.54 -5.40
CA PHE A 452 -15.38 -14.52 -4.76
C PHE A 452 -14.67 -15.88 -4.73
N TYR A 453 -14.55 -16.47 -3.54
CA TYR A 453 -13.89 -17.78 -3.31
C TYR A 453 -14.89 -18.92 -3.07
N THR A 454 -16.18 -18.61 -3.01
CA THR A 454 -17.27 -19.55 -2.79
C THR A 454 -18.05 -19.76 -4.08
N ASP A 455 -18.23 -21.02 -4.48
CA ASP A 455 -19.02 -21.38 -5.64
C ASP A 455 -20.51 -21.58 -5.29
N PRO A 456 -21.45 -21.14 -6.14
CA PRO A 456 -21.25 -20.52 -7.46
C PRO A 456 -20.86 -19.03 -7.39
N ARG A 457 -19.73 -18.66 -8.00
CA ARG A 457 -19.26 -17.28 -8.05
C ARG A 457 -20.09 -16.39 -8.99
N LEU A 458 -20.36 -15.15 -8.57
CA LEU A 458 -21.02 -14.12 -9.40
C LEU A 458 -20.16 -13.66 -10.58
N VAL A 459 -18.86 -13.46 -10.30
CA VAL A 459 -17.84 -13.02 -11.26
C VAL A 459 -16.56 -13.83 -11.10
N TYR A 460 -15.83 -13.97 -12.20
CA TYR A 460 -14.56 -14.70 -12.29
C TYR A 460 -13.46 -13.74 -12.69
N MET A 461 -12.28 -13.92 -12.11
CA MET A 461 -11.07 -13.18 -12.43
C MET A 461 -10.04 -14.08 -13.11
N GLU A 462 -9.15 -13.45 -13.87
CA GLU A 462 -8.02 -14.14 -14.45
C GLU A 462 -6.92 -14.32 -13.39
N ILE A 463 -6.68 -15.57 -13.00
CA ILE A 463 -5.65 -15.90 -11.99
C ILE A 463 -4.23 -15.87 -12.57
N ARG A 464 -4.08 -16.00 -13.89
CA ARG A 464 -2.78 -16.07 -14.59
C ARG A 464 -2.18 -14.70 -14.90
N ILE A 465 -2.30 -13.76 -13.95
CA ILE A 465 -1.76 -12.40 -14.04
C ILE A 465 -0.92 -12.09 -12.81
N THR A 466 0.21 -11.43 -13.02
CA THR A 466 1.06 -10.90 -11.95
C THR A 466 0.95 -9.38 -11.91
N CYS A 467 1.60 -8.75 -10.94
CA CYS A 467 1.75 -7.29 -10.87
C CYS A 467 2.48 -6.72 -12.09
N GLU A 468 3.32 -7.52 -12.76
CA GLU A 468 4.06 -7.13 -13.96
C GLU A 468 3.20 -7.18 -15.23
N SER A 469 2.23 -8.09 -15.30
CA SER A 469 1.30 -8.19 -16.45
C SER A 469 0.66 -6.84 -16.79
N HIS A 470 0.52 -6.55 -18.09
CA HIS A 470 -0.15 -5.34 -18.59
C HIS A 470 -1.63 -5.27 -18.16
N VAL A 471 -2.25 -4.10 -18.25
CA VAL A 471 -3.69 -3.92 -18.07
C VAL A 471 -4.44 -4.75 -19.12
N PRO A 472 -5.44 -5.59 -18.76
CA PRO A 472 -6.08 -6.48 -19.73
C PRO A 472 -6.70 -5.72 -20.91
N SER A 473 -6.48 -6.16 -22.15
CA SER A 473 -7.03 -5.51 -23.35
C SER A 473 -8.57 -5.38 -23.34
N HIS A 474 -9.25 -6.24 -22.57
CA HIS A 474 -10.70 -6.16 -22.30
C HIS A 474 -11.13 -4.90 -21.54
N TYR A 475 -10.28 -4.35 -20.67
CA TYR A 475 -10.52 -3.05 -20.00
C TYR A 475 -10.79 -1.95 -21.04
N PHE A 476 -9.94 -1.94 -22.07
CA PHE A 476 -9.96 -0.97 -23.15
C PHE A 476 -11.06 -1.19 -24.21
N HIS A 477 -11.92 -2.22 -24.05
CA HIS A 477 -13.17 -2.32 -24.80
C HIS A 477 -14.28 -1.43 -24.20
N LYS A 478 -14.06 -0.89 -22.99
CA LYS A 478 -14.99 -0.04 -22.25
C LYS A 478 -14.44 1.39 -22.05
N ARG A 479 -13.57 1.89 -22.93
CA ARG A 479 -12.92 3.22 -22.84
C ARG A 479 -13.85 4.42 -22.62
N GLN A 480 -15.10 4.34 -23.06
CA GLN A 480 -16.10 5.40 -22.84
C GLN A 480 -16.73 5.38 -21.44
N ALA A 481 -16.53 4.29 -20.68
CA ALA A 481 -17.13 4.06 -19.36
C ALA A 481 -16.10 3.85 -18.24
N TYR A 482 -14.85 3.49 -18.56
CA TYR A 482 -13.76 3.31 -17.60
C TYR A 482 -12.70 4.42 -17.79
N PRO A 483 -12.02 4.87 -16.71
CA PRO A 483 -10.92 5.82 -16.81
C PRO A 483 -9.84 5.37 -17.80
N LEU A 484 -9.31 6.30 -18.59
CA LEU A 484 -8.19 5.98 -19.47
C LEU A 484 -6.93 5.76 -18.62
N VAL A 485 -6.17 4.68 -18.90
CA VAL A 485 -4.93 4.36 -18.18
C VAL A 485 -3.89 3.82 -19.15
N CYS A 486 -2.60 3.92 -18.80
CA CYS A 486 -1.52 3.31 -19.55
C CYS A 486 -1.66 1.78 -19.58
N TYR A 487 -1.61 1.18 -20.77
CA TYR A 487 -1.65 -0.26 -20.99
C TYR A 487 -0.59 -1.03 -20.18
N ILE A 488 0.64 -0.51 -20.14
CA ILE A 488 1.79 -1.22 -19.57
C ILE A 488 1.80 -1.10 -18.03
N CYS A 489 1.72 0.12 -17.50
CA CYS A 489 1.91 0.39 -16.06
C CYS A 489 0.62 0.73 -15.29
N GLY A 490 -0.48 1.07 -15.96
CA GLY A 490 -1.74 1.50 -15.30
C GLY A 490 -1.79 2.96 -14.86
N ASP A 491 -0.81 3.79 -15.24
CA ASP A 491 -0.79 5.25 -14.97
C ASP A 491 -2.08 5.92 -15.50
N PRO A 492 -2.81 6.73 -14.70
CA PRO A 492 -4.07 7.36 -15.09
C PRO A 492 -3.92 8.49 -16.12
N ASP A 493 -2.71 8.83 -16.52
CA ASP A 493 -2.40 9.91 -17.48
C ASP A 493 -1.57 9.37 -18.66
N PRO A 494 -2.17 8.54 -19.54
CA PRO A 494 -1.50 8.04 -20.72
C PRO A 494 -1.57 9.03 -21.89
N LEU A 495 -0.67 8.89 -22.86
CA LEU A 495 -0.73 9.65 -24.11
C LEU A 495 -2.01 9.31 -24.87
N GLU A 496 -2.71 10.34 -25.37
CA GLU A 496 -3.90 10.14 -26.20
C GLU A 496 -3.54 9.45 -27.53
N LEU A 497 -4.43 8.58 -28.00
CA LEU A 497 -4.29 7.92 -29.29
C LEU A 497 -5.04 8.70 -30.36
N SER A 498 -4.38 9.01 -31.47
CA SER A 498 -5.03 9.67 -32.59
C SER A 498 -6.15 8.83 -33.20
N SER A 499 -7.17 9.51 -33.74
CA SER A 499 -8.30 8.90 -34.43
C SER A 499 -7.87 7.94 -35.55
N GLU A 500 -6.77 8.27 -36.23
CA GLU A 500 -6.17 7.47 -37.31
C GLU A 500 -5.59 6.15 -36.81
N ILE A 501 -4.91 6.15 -35.66
CA ILE A 501 -4.35 4.95 -35.03
C ILE A 501 -5.49 4.02 -34.60
N LEU A 502 -6.53 4.58 -33.97
CA LEU A 502 -7.74 3.83 -33.57
C LEU A 502 -8.50 3.25 -34.77
N ALA A 503 -8.51 3.93 -35.92
CA ALA A 503 -9.15 3.44 -37.13
C ALA A 503 -8.35 2.34 -37.85
N SER A 504 -7.01 2.39 -37.82
CA SER A 504 -6.13 1.51 -38.60
C SER A 504 -5.78 0.17 -37.91
N HIS A 505 -5.92 0.08 -36.59
CA HIS A 505 -5.50 -1.08 -35.79
C HIS A 505 -6.70 -1.90 -35.27
N SER A 506 -6.53 -3.22 -35.10
CA SER A 506 -7.52 -4.12 -34.47
C SER A 506 -7.55 -3.93 -32.96
N SER A 507 -6.37 -3.71 -32.37
CA SER A 507 -6.21 -3.22 -31.00
C SER A 507 -5.12 -2.14 -30.96
N ALA A 508 -5.41 -1.02 -30.31
CA ALA A 508 -4.46 0.07 -30.10
C ALA A 508 -4.64 0.60 -28.67
N HIS A 509 -3.68 0.35 -27.77
CA HIS A 509 -3.80 0.68 -26.35
C HIS A 509 -2.88 1.84 -25.96
N PRO A 510 -3.35 2.84 -25.20
CA PRO A 510 -2.58 4.04 -24.90
C PRO A 510 -1.46 3.75 -23.90
N THR A 511 -0.35 4.47 -23.98
CA THR A 511 0.82 4.33 -23.10
C THR A 511 1.23 5.69 -22.56
N CYS A 512 1.65 5.79 -21.29
CA CYS A 512 2.24 7.02 -20.77
C CYS A 512 3.63 7.28 -21.35
N GLU A 513 4.07 8.53 -21.29
CA GLU A 513 5.37 9.00 -21.82
C GLU A 513 6.55 8.10 -21.40
N VAL A 514 6.63 7.75 -20.11
CA VAL A 514 7.70 6.92 -19.52
C VAL A 514 7.71 5.50 -20.08
N CYS A 515 6.56 4.93 -20.41
CA CYS A 515 6.47 3.60 -21.04
C CYS A 515 6.73 3.67 -22.55
N ASN A 516 6.33 4.76 -23.20
CA ASN A 516 6.56 4.98 -24.62
C ASN A 516 8.05 5.16 -24.95
N GLN A 517 8.80 5.86 -24.09
CA GLN A 517 10.26 6.05 -24.22
C GLN A 517 11.10 4.77 -24.03
N LYS A 518 10.48 3.63 -23.67
CA LYS A 518 11.17 2.33 -23.48
C LYS A 518 11.06 1.39 -24.69
N ASP A 519 10.67 1.89 -25.87
CA ASP A 519 10.59 1.15 -27.15
C ASP A 519 9.78 -0.17 -27.10
N LEU A 520 8.78 -0.25 -26.23
CA LEU A 520 7.87 -1.40 -26.13
C LEU A 520 6.80 -1.33 -27.23
N ASN A 521 7.11 -1.90 -28.40
CA ASN A 521 6.24 -2.06 -29.60
C ASN A 521 4.94 -2.87 -29.38
N LEU A 522 4.50 -3.07 -28.13
CA LEU A 522 3.43 -3.99 -27.71
C LEU A 522 2.02 -3.35 -27.67
N ALA A 523 1.89 -2.09 -28.07
CA ALA A 523 0.66 -1.30 -27.94
C ALA A 523 -0.31 -1.42 -29.13
N TYR A 524 0.12 -1.96 -30.27
CA TYR A 524 -0.61 -1.88 -31.55
C TYR A 524 -0.63 -3.20 -32.32
N GLU A 525 -1.81 -3.60 -32.78
CA GLU A 525 -2.01 -4.74 -33.69
C GLU A 525 -2.72 -4.25 -34.95
N LYS A 526 -2.12 -4.46 -36.13
CA LYS A 526 -2.66 -3.93 -37.40
C LYS A 526 -3.79 -4.83 -37.93
N LYS A 527 -4.87 -4.23 -38.45
CA LYS A 527 -5.94 -4.99 -39.11
C LYS A 527 -5.37 -5.77 -40.29
N SER A 528 -5.56 -7.09 -40.28
CA SER A 528 -5.15 -7.97 -41.38
C SER A 528 -5.94 -7.61 -42.66
N VAL A 529 -5.27 -7.10 -43.68
CA VAL A 529 -5.89 -6.85 -44.99
C VAL A 529 -6.12 -8.20 -45.67
N ALA A 530 -7.35 -8.71 -45.59
CA ALA A 530 -7.76 -9.91 -46.29
C ALA A 530 -7.69 -9.66 -47.82
N ARG A 531 -6.64 -10.17 -48.47
CA ARG A 531 -6.54 -10.18 -49.93
C ARG A 531 -7.67 -11.05 -50.50
N LYS A 532 -8.76 -10.41 -50.94
CA LYS A 532 -9.71 -11.00 -51.90
C LYS A 532 -8.99 -11.19 -53.24
N ALA A 533 -8.24 -12.28 -53.36
CA ALA A 533 -7.81 -12.77 -54.66
C ALA A 533 -9.06 -13.22 -55.42
N GLN A 534 -9.43 -12.48 -56.48
CA GLN A 534 -10.44 -12.95 -57.42
C GLN A 534 -9.88 -14.20 -58.12
N VAL A 535 -10.48 -15.35 -57.84
CA VAL A 535 -10.23 -16.57 -58.62
C VAL A 535 -10.94 -16.40 -59.96
N ILE A 536 -10.25 -15.77 -60.91
CA ILE A 536 -10.63 -15.81 -62.32
C ILE A 536 -10.35 -17.24 -62.79
N LYS A 537 -11.42 -17.99 -63.07
CA LYS A 537 -11.32 -19.33 -63.66
C LYS A 537 -10.76 -19.21 -65.07
N PHE A 538 -9.51 -19.60 -65.28
CA PHE A 538 -9.01 -19.98 -66.59
C PHE A 538 -9.14 -21.49 -66.76
N HIS A 539 -9.83 -21.91 -67.81
CA HIS A 539 -9.86 -23.31 -68.24
C HIS A 539 -8.51 -23.67 -68.89
N PRO A 540 -8.00 -24.90 -68.70
CA PRO A 540 -6.79 -25.34 -69.38
C PRO A 540 -7.07 -25.48 -70.88
N VAL A 541 -6.23 -24.86 -71.70
CA VAL A 541 -6.12 -25.13 -73.14
C VAL A 541 -4.75 -25.78 -73.36
N ASN A 542 -4.75 -26.89 -74.09
CA ASN A 542 -3.59 -27.76 -74.26
C ASN A 542 -2.42 -27.06 -74.96
N GLU A 543 -1.19 -27.45 -74.61
CA GLU A 543 -0.04 -27.32 -75.50
C GLU A 543 -0.29 -28.08 -76.81
N PRO A 544 0.25 -27.58 -77.93
CA PRO A 544 1.15 -28.44 -78.68
C PRO A 544 2.39 -27.72 -79.24
N GLN A 545 3.54 -28.37 -79.03
CA GLN A 545 4.85 -28.24 -79.69
C GLN A 545 5.69 -26.97 -79.42
#